data_AF-A0A529YC31-F1
#
_entry.id   AF-A0A529YC31-F1
#
_cell.length_a   1.000
_cell.length_b   1.000
_cell.length_c   1.000
_cell.angle_alpha   90.00
_cell.angle_beta   90.00
_cell.angle_gamma   90.00
#
_symmetry.space_group_name_H-M   'P 1'
#
loop_
_entity.id
_entity.type
_entity.pdbx_description
1 polymer ?
#
loop_
_entity_poly.entity_id
_entity_poly.type
_entity_poly.pdbx_seq_one_letter_code
_entity_poly.pdbx_strand_id
1 'polypeptide(L)' 'VETRVRFKRLPREEIDAYVASGEWRGKAGGYAVQGLAGSFVVKLVGSYTNVVGLPLYESVALLSGEGFKAHKNWHVARP' A
#
# COMPACT_ATOMS: atom_id res chain seq x y z
N VAL A 1 -0.93 -1.19 -13.22
CA VAL A 1 -2.08 -1.29 -12.30
C VAL A 1 -2.37 0.11 -11.78
N GLU A 2 -3.54 0.67 -12.09
CA GLU A 2 -3.94 1.96 -11.52
C GLU A 2 -4.66 1.71 -10.19
N THR A 3 -4.40 2.53 -9.17
CA THR A 3 -5.14 2.47 -7.92
C THR A 3 -5.46 3.88 -7.45
N ARG A 4 -6.73 4.11 -7.14
CA ARG A 4 -7.23 5.41 -6.68
C ARG A 4 -7.53 5.31 -5.20
N VAL A 5 -6.93 6.21 -4.43
CA VAL A 5 -7.16 6.32 -2.99
C VAL A 5 -7.86 7.66 -2.73
N ARG A 6 -8.97 7.61 -1.99
CA ARG A 6 -9.70 8.80 -1.53
C ARG A 6 -9.48 8.96 -0.04
N PHE A 7 -9.08 10.16 0.35
CA PHE A 7 -8.92 10.55 1.72
C PHE A 7 -10.19 11.26 2.21
N LYS A 8 -10.43 11.24 3.52
CA LYS A 8 -11.40 12.13 4.16
C LYS A 8 -10.95 13.57 3.98
N ARG A 9 -11.87 14.52 4.20
CA ARG A 9 -11.47 15.92 4.32
C ARG A 9 -10.59 16.05 5.56
N LEU A 10 -9.32 16.40 5.36
CA LEU A 10 -8.37 16.55 6.44
C LEU A 10 -8.44 17.97 7.03
N PRO A 11 -8.80 18.13 8.31
CA PRO A 11 -8.61 19.39 9.01
C PRO A 11 -7.11 19.64 9.22
N ARG A 12 -6.75 20.92 9.40
CA ARG A 12 -5.34 21.33 9.49
C ARG A 12 -4.60 20.66 10.65
N GLU A 13 -5.29 20.47 11.77
CA GLU A 13 -4.76 19.82 12.97
C GLU A 13 -4.27 18.38 12.70
N GLU A 14 -5.00 17.60 11.89
CA GLU A 14 -4.60 16.24 11.54
C GLU A 14 -3.43 16.21 10.55
N ILE A 15 -3.36 17.19 9.65
CA ILE A 15 -2.24 17.36 8.74
C ILE A 15 -0.98 17.68 9.55
N ASP A 16 -1.07 18.64 10.46
CA ASP A 16 0.06 19.07 11.28
C ASP A 16 0.56 17.94 12.19
N ALA A 17 -0.36 17.19 12.81
CA ALA A 17 -0.04 16.00 13.61
C ALA A 17 0.63 14.90 12.77
N TYR A 18 0.14 14.67 11.54
CA TYR A 18 0.73 13.68 10.65
C TYR A 18 2.12 14.09 10.16
N VAL A 19 2.33 15.37 9.82
CA VAL A 19 3.64 15.89 9.44
C VAL A 19 4.64 15.79 10.59
N ALA A 20 4.20 16.10 11.82
CA ALA A 20 5.00 15.98 13.03
C ALA A 20 5.43 14.53 13.32
N SER A 21 4.63 13.52 12.93
CA SER A 21 4.99 12.10 13.08
C SER A 21 6.23 11.68 12.28
N GLY A 22 6.54 12.41 11.19
CA GLY A 22 7.65 12.08 10.28
C GLY A 22 7.43 10.87 9.37
N GLU A 23 6.28 10.17 9.47
CA GLU A 23 5.99 8.95 8.70
C GLU A 23 5.91 9.18 7.19
N TRP A 24 5.64 10.41 6.78
CA TRP A 24 5.59 10.84 5.38
C TRP A 24 6.95 10.76 4.67
N ARG A 25 8.07 10.73 5.42
CA ARG A 25 9.42 10.78 4.85
C ARG A 25 9.72 9.54 4.02
N GLY A 26 10.24 9.75 2.81
CA GLY A 26 10.63 8.67 1.91
C GLY A 26 9.45 7.90 1.30
N LYS A 27 8.22 8.40 1.43
CA LYS A 27 7.01 7.83 0.84
C LYS A 27 6.55 8.67 -0.35
N ALA A 28 6.34 8.02 -1.50
CA ALA A 28 5.75 8.70 -2.65
C ALA A 28 4.34 9.20 -2.29
N GLY A 29 4.05 10.47 -2.57
CA GLY A 29 2.79 11.12 -2.14
C GLY A 29 2.76 11.55 -0.67
N GLY A 30 3.86 11.38 0.07
CA GLY A 30 3.98 11.86 1.45
C GLY A 30 3.05 11.16 2.43
N TYR A 31 2.61 9.93 2.15
CA TYR A 31 1.77 9.16 3.07
C TYR A 31 2.14 7.67 3.08
N ALA A 32 1.88 7.02 4.21
CA ALA A 32 2.03 5.57 4.37
C ALA A 32 0.68 4.95 4.73
N VAL A 33 0.09 4.22 3.77
CA VAL A 33 -1.24 3.58 3.94
C VAL A 33 -1.25 2.51 5.05
N GLN A 34 -0.07 2.02 5.44
CA GLN A 34 0.09 1.01 6.49
C GLN A 34 0.23 1.59 7.89
N GLY A 35 0.43 2.90 8.05
CA GLY A 35 0.46 3.53 9.38
C GLY A 35 -0.57 4.65 9.50
N LEU A 36 -0.21 5.79 10.07
CA LEU A 36 -1.17 6.80 10.55
C LEU A 36 -2.03 7.36 9.42
N ALA A 37 -1.47 7.49 8.21
CA ALA A 37 -2.24 7.95 7.06
C ALA A 37 -3.32 6.95 6.59
N GLY A 38 -3.23 5.68 7.00
CA GLY A 38 -4.30 4.70 6.80
C GLY A 38 -5.62 5.14 7.44
N SER A 39 -5.56 5.87 8.56
CA SER A 39 -6.75 6.42 9.25
C SER A 39 -7.50 7.48 8.43
N PHE A 40 -6.85 8.03 7.40
CA PHE A 40 -7.42 9.06 6.54
C PHE A 40 -8.10 8.49 5.29
N VAL A 41 -7.86 7.22 4.95
CA VAL A 41 -8.37 6.60 3.73
C VAL A 41 -9.84 6.22 3.90
N VAL A 42 -10.72 6.83 3.11
CA VAL A 42 -12.16 6.56 3.12
C VAL A 42 -12.61 5.62 2.00
N LYS A 43 -11.80 5.52 0.93
CA LYS A 43 -12.07 4.60 -0.17
C LYS A 43 -10.80 4.26 -0.90
N LEU A 44 -10.64 2.99 -1.28
CA LEU A 44 -9.62 2.52 -2.19
C LEU A 44 -10.29 1.75 -3.32
N VAL A 45 -9.95 2.09 -4.56
CA VAL A 45 -10.42 1.40 -5.77
C VAL A 45 -9.20 0.96 -6.56
N GLY A 46 -9.00 -0.35 -6.67
CA GLY A 46 -7.82 -0.96 -7.30
C GLY A 46 -7.09 -1.89 -6.33
N SER A 47 -5.76 -1.93 -6.42
CA SER A 47 -4.92 -2.88 -5.69
C SER A 47 -4.27 -2.22 -4.47
N TYR A 48 -4.61 -2.68 -3.27
CA TYR A 48 -3.96 -2.20 -2.04
C TYR A 48 -2.44 -2.44 -2.04
N THR A 49 -2.02 -3.61 -2.52
CA THR A 49 -0.61 -3.99 -2.56
C THR A 49 0.19 -3.10 -3.53
N ASN A 50 -0.44 -2.65 -4.61
CA ASN A 50 0.09 -1.62 -5.49
C ASN A 50 0.33 -0.28 -4.76
N VAL A 51 -0.58 0.13 -3.84
CA VAL A 51 -0.40 1.33 -3.02
C VAL A 51 0.74 1.16 -2.01
N VAL A 52 0.94 -0.05 -1.49
CA VAL A 52 2.09 -0.37 -0.62
C VAL A 52 3.41 -0.33 -1.40
N GLY A 53 3.40 -0.61 -2.70
CA GLY A 53 4.54 -0.47 -3.59
C GLY A 53 4.76 -1.62 -4.57
N LEU A 54 3.97 -2.70 -4.50
CA LEU A 54 4.05 -3.82 -5.44
C LEU A 54 2.67 -4.45 -5.67
N PRO A 55 2.11 -4.40 -6.90
CA PRO A 55 0.84 -5.06 -7.21
C PRO A 55 1.00 -6.59 -7.18
N LEU A 56 0.74 -7.21 -6.03
CA LEU A 56 1.06 -8.63 -5.82
C LEU A 56 0.29 -9.56 -6.76
N TYR A 57 -0.98 -9.27 -7.03
CA TYR A 57 -1.79 -10.11 -7.92
C TYR A 57 -1.20 -10.13 -9.33
N GLU A 58 -0.94 -8.95 -9.89
CA GLU A 58 -0.39 -8.81 -11.23
C GLU A 58 1.05 -9.30 -11.32
N SER A 59 1.85 -9.09 -10.27
CA SER A 59 3.23 -9.60 -10.20
C SER A 59 3.26 -11.14 -10.21
N VAL A 60 2.41 -11.78 -9.43
CA VAL A 60 2.30 -13.26 -9.40
C VAL A 60 1.73 -13.78 -10.72
N ALA A 61 0.75 -13.09 -11.32
CA ALA A 61 0.20 -13.45 -12.61
C ALA A 61 1.25 -13.39 -13.73
N LEU A 62 2.05 -12.33 -13.76
CA LEU A 62 3.16 -12.18 -14.73
C LEU A 62 4.21 -13.29 -14.55
N LEU A 63 4.67 -13.52 -13.32
CA LEU A 63 5.63 -14.60 -13.02
C LEU A 63 5.08 -15.97 -13.46
N SER A 64 3.81 -16.23 -13.17
CA SER A 64 3.17 -17.49 -13.55
C SER A 64 3.04 -17.64 -15.07
N GLY A 65 2.77 -16.55 -15.79
CA GLY A 65 2.71 -16.52 -17.25
C GLY A 65 4.05 -16.85 -17.91
N GLU A 66 5.16 -16.42 -17.30
CA GLU A 66 6.52 -16.76 -17.73
C GLU A 66 7.01 -18.14 -17.23
N GLY A 67 6.11 -18.95 -16.66
CA GLY A 67 6.42 -20.30 -16.18
C GLY A 67 7.08 -20.38 -14.80
N PHE A 68 7.27 -19.24 -14.11
CA PHE A 68 7.74 -19.22 -12.73
C PHE A 68 6.64 -19.62 -11.76
N LYS A 69 6.85 -20.71 -11.01
CA LYS A 69 5.91 -21.19 -10.00
C LYS A 69 6.08 -20.41 -8.68
N ALA A 70 5.58 -19.19 -8.63
CA ALA A 70 5.73 -18.28 -7.48
C ALA A 70 5.27 -18.88 -6.14
N HIS A 71 4.31 -19.82 -6.18
CA HIS A 71 3.75 -20.49 -5.00
C HIS A 71 4.56 -21.71 -4.51
N LYS A 72 5.55 -22.20 -5.28
CA LYS A 72 6.32 -23.41 -4.90
C LYS A 72 7.07 -23.27 -3.58
N ASN A 73 7.47 -22.05 -3.22
CA ASN A 73 8.27 -21.76 -2.03
C ASN A 73 7.46 -21.14 -0.88
N TRP A 74 6.13 -21.16 -0.95
CA TRP A 74 5.26 -20.72 0.15
C TRP A 74 5.18 -21.77 1.25
N HIS A 75 6.34 -22.19 1.75
CA HIS A 75 6.41 -22.94 2.98
C HIS A 75 6.13 -21.95 4.11
N VAL A 76 4.99 -22.15 4.77
CA VAL A 76 4.64 -21.44 6.00
C VAL A 76 5.81 -21.61 6.96
N ALA A 77 6.43 -20.50 7.39
CA ALA A 77 7.30 -20.50 8.55
C ALA A 77 6.48 -21.12 9.69
N ARG A 78 6.81 -22.36 10.05
CA ARG A 78 6.16 -23.04 11.19
C ARG A 78 6.43 -22.19 12.44
N PRO A 79 5.42 -22.04 13.32
CA PRO A 79 5.55 -21.25 14.54
C PRO A 79 6.70 -21.74 15.42
#